data_AF-A0A3D3PD26-F1
#
_entry.id   AF-A0A3D3PD26-F1
#
_cell.length_a   1.000
_cell.length_b   1.000
_cell.length_c   1.000
_cell.angle_alpha   90.00
_cell.angle_beta   90.00
_cell.angle_gamma   90.00
#
_symmetry.space_group_name_H-M   'P 1'
#
loop_
_entity.id
_entity.type
_entity.pdbx_description
1 polymer ?
#
loop_
_entity_poly.entity_id
_entity_poly.type
_entity_poly.pdbx_seq_one_letter_code
_entity_poly.pdbx_strand_id
1 'polypeptide(L)'
;NVFKPVMAASFLQSARLIGDACVSFTDNCAVGIEPNYAGIKKHLENSLMLVTALNPHIGYENAAKIAKKALKENKSLREAALDLGLLTNEQFDQWVRPEDMIGGLK
;
A
#
# COMPACT_ATOMS: atom_id res chain seq x y z
N ASN A 1 30.60 39.70 0.02
CA ASN A 1 29.15 39.44 0.15
C ASN A 1 28.70 39.86 1.54
N VAL A 2 27.85 40.88 1.63
CA VAL A 2 27.40 41.51 2.89
C VAL A 2 26.23 40.78 3.58
N PHE A 3 25.66 39.74 2.95
CA PHE A 3 24.55 38.95 3.49
C PHE A 3 25.00 37.75 4.34
N LYS A 4 26.30 37.55 4.53
CA LYS A 4 26.85 36.40 5.27
C LYS A 4 26.23 36.18 6.66
N PRO A 5 25.99 37.22 7.48
CA PRO A 5 25.38 37.02 8.80
C PRO A 5 23.95 36.45 8.74
N VAL A 6 23.13 36.93 7.81
CA VAL A 6 21.75 36.43 7.63
C VAL A 6 21.77 35.00 7.12
N MET A 7 22.64 34.68 6.16
CA MET A 7 22.76 33.30 5.65
C MET A 7 23.17 32.32 6.75
N ALA A 8 24.14 32.70 7.59
CA ALA A 8 24.58 31.86 8.70
C ALA A 8 23.49 31.68 9.76
N ALA A 9 22.78 32.75 10.12
CA ALA A 9 21.68 32.70 11.08
C ALA A 9 20.55 31.79 10.59
N SER A 10 20.10 31.95 9.34
CA SER A 10 19.05 31.11 8.76
C SER A 10 19.46 29.64 8.72
N PHE A 11 20.70 29.35 8.33
CA PHE A 11 21.19 27.97 8.29
C PHE A 11 21.22 27.33 9.68
N LEU A 12 21.80 28.00 10.67
CA LEU A 12 21.90 27.49 12.04
C LEU A 12 20.53 27.34 12.70
N GLN A 13 19.61 28.27 12.43
CA GLN A 13 18.24 28.20 12.91
C GLN A 13 17.50 27.00 12.32
N SER A 14 17.57 26.80 10.99
CA SER A 14 16.95 25.64 10.34
C SER A 14 17.54 24.32 10.84
N ALA A 15 18.87 24.24 10.98
CA ALA A 15 19.52 23.04 11.49
C ALA A 15 19.05 22.68 12.91
N ARG A 16 18.94 23.68 13.80
CA ARG A 16 18.42 23.49 15.15
C ARG A 16 16.96 23.06 15.15
N LEU A 17 16.10 23.75 14.40
CA LEU A 17 14.67 23.43 14.34
C LEU A 17 14.43 22.01 13.84
N ILE A 18 15.15 21.56 12.80
CA ILE A 18 15.03 20.20 12.30
C ILE A 18 15.52 19.19 13.33
N GLY A 19 16.67 19.45 13.97
CA GLY A 19 17.20 18.59 15.03
C GLY A 19 16.22 18.41 16.18
N ASP A 20 15.73 19.53 16.73
CA ASP A 20 14.79 19.52 17.86
C ASP A 20 13.44 18.88 17.45
N ALA A 21 12.96 19.14 16.24
CA ALA A 21 11.73 18.54 15.72
C ALA A 21 11.86 17.01 15.53
N CYS A 22 13.01 16.52 15.07
CA CYS A 22 13.24 15.08 14.92
C CYS A 22 13.25 14.35 16.27
N VAL A 23 13.89 14.92 17.29
CA VAL A 23 13.88 14.36 18.65
C VAL A 23 12.45 14.35 19.19
N SER A 24 11.77 15.49 19.14
CA SER A 24 10.38 15.60 19.62
C SER A 24 9.42 14.68 18.87
N PHE A 25 9.56 14.53 17.55
CA PHE A 25 8.73 13.63 16.76
C PHE A 25 9.01 12.16 17.10
N THR A 26 10.27 11.81 17.36
CA THR A 26 10.63 10.45 17.76
C THR A 26 9.96 10.10 19.08
N ASP A 27 10.16 10.92 20.11
CA ASP A 27 9.72 10.62 21.48
C ASP A 27 8.19 10.70 21.64
N ASN A 28 7.54 11.64 20.95
CA ASN A 28 6.12 11.92 21.16
C ASN A 28 5.21 11.34 20.05
N CYS A 29 5.76 10.71 19.02
CA CYS A 29 4.96 10.14 17.92
C CYS A 29 5.56 8.82 17.41
N ALA A 30 6.78 8.84 16.86
CA ALA A 30 7.29 7.72 16.07
C ALA A 30 7.40 6.40 16.85
N VAL A 31 7.93 6.44 18.09
CA VAL A 31 8.10 5.22 18.91
C VAL A 31 6.79 4.60 19.37
N GLY A 32 5.69 5.37 19.37
CA GLY A 32 4.36 4.93 19.77
C GLY A 32 3.45 4.51 18.61
N ILE A 33 3.98 4.45 17.38
CA ILE A 33 3.18 4.05 16.22
C ILE A 33 2.82 2.56 16.32
N GLU A 34 1.52 2.28 16.42
CA GLU A 34 0.99 0.92 16.38
C GLU A 34 0.14 0.67 15.12
N PRO A 35 0.25 -0.51 14.50
CA PRO A 35 -0.55 -0.85 13.34
C PRO A 35 -2.01 -1.13 13.71
N ASN A 36 -2.94 -0.45 13.03
CA ASN A 36 -4.36 -0.84 13.04
C ASN A 36 -4.57 -2.05 12.10
N TYR A 37 -4.31 -3.25 12.61
CA TYR A 37 -4.41 -4.49 11.83
C TYR A 37 -5.79 -4.70 11.20
N ALA A 38 -6.87 -4.33 11.89
CA ALA A 38 -8.23 -4.48 11.36
C ALA A 38 -8.45 -3.60 10.12
N GLY A 39 -8.01 -2.34 10.18
CA GLY A 39 -8.06 -1.42 9.05
C GLY A 39 -7.18 -1.87 7.89
N ILE A 40 -5.93 -2.26 8.17
CA ILE A 40 -4.98 -2.74 7.17
C ILE A 40 -5.54 -3.98 6.45
N LYS A 41 -6.04 -4.97 7.20
CA LYS A 41 -6.63 -6.19 6.64
C LYS A 41 -7.83 -5.88 5.75
N LYS A 42 -8.74 -5.00 6.22
CA LYS A 42 -9.89 -4.57 5.43
C LYS A 42 -9.48 -3.91 4.11
N HIS A 43 -8.47 -3.05 4.11
CA HIS A 43 -7.99 -2.41 2.88
C HIS A 43 -7.34 -3.42 1.93
N LEU A 44 -6.60 -4.38 2.46
CA LEU A 44 -5.97 -5.42 1.67
C LEU A 44 -7.01 -6.31 0.98
N GLU A 45 -8.01 -6.79 1.72
CA GLU A 45 -9.06 -7.67 1.20
C GLU A 45 -9.95 -6.99 0.15
N ASN A 46 -10.15 -5.67 0.26
CA ASN A 46 -10.97 -4.89 -0.67
C ASN A 46 -10.15 -4.25 -1.81
N SER A 47 -8.84 -4.47 -1.85
CA SER A 47 -7.98 -3.87 -2.87
C SER A 47 -8.19 -4.55 -4.24
N LEU A 48 -8.50 -3.74 -5.25
CA LEU A 48 -8.57 -4.21 -6.64
C LEU A 48 -7.18 -4.43 -7.27
N MET A 49 -6.11 -4.00 -6.60
CA MET A 49 -4.75 -4.08 -7.14
C MET A 49 -4.16 -5.50 -7.10
N LEU A 50 -4.71 -6.38 -6.25
CA LEU A 50 -4.29 -7.79 -6.17
C LEU A 50 -4.62 -8.59 -7.44
N VAL A 51 -5.42 -8.03 -8.33
CA VAL A 51 -5.81 -8.64 -9.61
C VAL A 51 -4.62 -9.00 -10.51
N THR A 52 -3.48 -8.31 -10.36
CA THR A 52 -2.28 -8.57 -11.14
C THR A 52 -1.68 -9.96 -10.87
N ALA A 53 -1.92 -10.52 -9.68
CA ALA A 53 -1.55 -11.90 -9.35
C ALA A 53 -2.27 -12.93 -10.23
N LEU A 54 -3.43 -12.57 -10.80
CA LEU A 54 -4.21 -13.45 -11.67
C LEU A 54 -3.67 -13.48 -13.10
N ASN A 55 -2.88 -12.49 -13.53
CA ASN A 55 -2.39 -12.37 -14.92
C ASN A 55 -1.71 -13.65 -15.45
N PRO A 56 -0.81 -14.33 -14.70
CA PRO A 56 -0.15 -15.55 -15.18
C PRO A 56 -1.09 -16.76 -15.32
N HIS A 57 -2.23 -16.76 -14.62
CA HIS A 57 -3.14 -17.90 -14.54
C HIS A 57 -4.31 -17.79 -15.53
N ILE A 58 -4.90 -16.60 -15.67
CA ILE A 58 -6.10 -16.38 -16.49
C ILE A 58 -5.85 -15.39 -17.64
N GLY A 59 -4.65 -14.82 -17.75
CA GLY A 59 -4.30 -13.81 -18.75
C GLY A 59 -4.76 -12.39 -18.38
N TYR A 60 -4.09 -11.39 -18.95
CA TYR A 60 -4.33 -9.97 -18.66
C TYR A 60 -5.77 -9.53 -18.96
N GLU A 61 -6.37 -9.96 -20.07
CA GLU A 61 -7.72 -9.54 -20.44
C GLU A 61 -8.77 -10.00 -19.42
N ASN A 62 -8.66 -11.24 -18.93
CA ASN A 62 -9.62 -11.79 -17.97
C ASN A 62 -9.42 -11.17 -16.59
N ALA A 63 -8.18 -10.95 -16.16
CA ALA A 63 -7.87 -10.20 -14.95
C ALA A 63 -8.45 -8.76 -15.00
N ALA A 64 -8.27 -8.06 -16.13
CA ALA A 64 -8.85 -6.74 -16.33
C ALA A 64 -10.39 -6.74 -16.31
N LYS A 65 -11.03 -7.79 -16.85
CA LYS A 65 -12.49 -7.97 -16.76
C LYS A 65 -12.97 -8.12 -15.31
N ILE A 66 -12.27 -8.91 -14.49
CA ILE A 66 -12.57 -9.08 -13.07
C ILE A 66 -12.48 -7.74 -12.34
N ALA A 67 -11.38 -6.98 -12.52
CA ALA A 67 -11.22 -5.68 -11.88
C ALA A 67 -12.32 -4.68 -12.26
N LYS A 68 -12.66 -4.61 -13.56
CA LYS A 68 -13.73 -3.72 -14.05
C LYS A 68 -15.10 -4.10 -13.47
N LYS A 69 -15.40 -5.39 -13.36
CA LYS A 69 -16.65 -5.89 -12.78
C LYS A 69 -16.72 -5.57 -11.29
N ALA A 70 -15.65 -5.89 -10.55
CA ALA A 70 -15.55 -5.60 -9.11
C ALA A 70 -15.79 -4.11 -8.81
N LEU A 71 -15.16 -3.22 -9.59
CA LEU A 71 -15.37 -1.77 -9.47
C LEU A 71 -16.81 -1.34 -9.80
N LYS A 72 -17.38 -1.87 -10.89
CA LYS A 72 -18.73 -1.49 -11.35
C LYS A 72 -19.82 -1.96 -10.40
N GLU A 73 -19.66 -3.15 -9.82
CA GLU A 73 -20.66 -3.79 -8.96
C GLU A 73 -20.37 -3.59 -7.47
N ASN A 74 -19.30 -2.87 -7.13
CA ASN A 74 -18.83 -2.64 -5.76
C ASN A 74 -18.66 -3.96 -4.98
N LYS A 75 -18.05 -4.94 -5.64
CA LYS A 75 -17.77 -6.29 -5.12
C LYS A 75 -16.27 -6.48 -4.90
N SER A 76 -15.91 -7.47 -4.09
CA SER A 76 -14.53 -7.92 -3.97
C SER A 76 -14.04 -8.57 -5.28
N LEU A 77 -12.72 -8.64 -5.46
CA LEU A 77 -12.12 -9.37 -6.58
C LEU A 77 -12.53 -10.84 -6.58
N ARG A 78 -12.63 -11.45 -5.40
CA ARG A 78 -13.03 -12.84 -5.22
C ARG A 78 -14.45 -13.08 -5.74
N GLU A 79 -15.41 -12.27 -5.29
CA GLU A 79 -16.80 -12.36 -5.75
C GLU A 79 -16.91 -12.13 -7.25
N ALA A 80 -16.25 -11.10 -7.79
CA ALA A 80 -16.28 -10.80 -9.21
C ALA A 80 -15.67 -11.93 -10.07
N ALA A 81 -14.62 -12.59 -9.57
CA ALA A 81 -13.96 -13.70 -10.25
C ALA A 81 -14.83 -14.97 -10.26
N LEU A 82 -15.48 -15.27 -9.13
CA LEU A 82 -16.44 -16.36 -8.99
C LEU A 82 -17.68 -16.14 -9.86
N ASP A 83 -18.24 -14.92 -9.86
CA ASP A 83 -19.41 -14.57 -10.68
C ASP A 83 -19.14 -14.63 -12.19
N LEU A 84 -17.88 -14.48 -12.60
CA LEU A 84 -17.47 -14.62 -14.00
C LEU A 84 -17.10 -16.08 -14.35
N GLY A 85 -17.07 -16.98 -13.38
CA GLY A 85 -16.67 -18.38 -13.57
C GLY A 85 -15.23 -18.54 -14.06
N LEU A 86 -14.36 -17.55 -13.78
CA LEU A 86 -12.99 -17.54 -14.29
C LEU A 86 -12.03 -18.36 -13.43
N LEU A 87 -12.39 -18.60 -12.17
CA LEU A 87 -11.62 -19.38 -11.20
C LEU A 87 -12.49 -19.81 -10.01
N THR A 88 -12.05 -20.82 -9.27
CA THR A 88 -12.70 -21.29 -8.04
C THR A 88 -12.19 -20.55 -6.80
N ASN A 89 -12.87 -20.72 -5.67
CA ASN A 89 -12.48 -20.08 -4.43
C ASN A 89 -11.10 -20.57 -3.96
N GLU A 90 -10.83 -21.85 -4.15
CA GLU A 90 -9.55 -22.50 -3.83
C GLU A 90 -8.42 -21.96 -4.72
N GLN A 91 -8.70 -21.73 -6.00
CA GLN A 91 -7.74 -21.12 -6.93
C GLN A 91 -7.45 -19.67 -6.55
N PHE A 92 -8.46 -18.91 -6.13
CA PHE A 92 -8.25 -17.55 -5.64
C PHE A 92 -7.31 -17.53 -4.42
N ASP A 93 -7.57 -18.41 -3.44
CA ASP A 93 -6.75 -18.53 -2.22
C ASP A 93 -5.31 -18.97 -2.53
N GLN A 94 -5.11 -19.81 -3.55
CA GLN A 94 -3.79 -20.26 -3.96
C GLN A 94 -3.01 -19.21 -4.76
N TRP A 95 -3.68 -18.45 -5.63
CA TRP A 95 -3.01 -17.53 -6.56
C TRP A 95 -2.86 -16.12 -6.01
N VAL A 96 -3.82 -15.66 -5.20
CA VAL A 96 -3.84 -14.30 -4.64
C VAL A 96 -3.27 -14.34 -3.23
N ARG A 97 -1.94 -14.32 -3.14
CA ARG A 97 -1.19 -14.30 -1.88
C ARG A 97 -0.42 -12.99 -1.73
N PRO A 98 -0.98 -11.98 -1.02
CA PRO A 98 -0.32 -10.69 -0.85
C PRO A 98 1.09 -10.77 -0.27
N GLU A 99 1.36 -11.77 0.57
CA GLU A 99 2.67 -12.06 1.14
C GLU A 99 3.73 -12.41 0.08
N ASP A 100 3.32 -12.91 -1.09
CA ASP A 100 4.23 -13.22 -2.21
C ASP A 100 4.36 -12.03 -3.19
N MET A 101 3.64 -10.92 -2.96
CA MET A 101 3.56 -9.75 -3.86
C MET A 101 4.40 -8.54 -3.41
N ILE A 102 5.26 -8.70 -2.39
CA ILE A 102 6.06 -7.63 -1.78
C ILE A 102 7.54 -7.61 -2.22
N GLY A 103 7.90 -8.36 -3.26
CA GLY A 103 9.28 -8.45 -3.78
C GLY A 103 10.09 -9.60 -3.18
N GLY A 104 11.30 -9.81 -3.72
CA GLY A 104 12.13 -11.00 -3.44
C GLY A 104 12.95 -10.95 -2.15
N LEU A 105 12.41 -10.45 -1.03
CA LEU A 105 13.07 -10.56 0.27
C LEU A 105 12.86 -11.98 0.82
N LYS A 106 13.72 -12.90 0.35
CA LYS A 106 14.12 -14.11 1.06
C LYS A 106 15.50 -13.90 1.67
#